data_AF-A0A3B9MTG6-F1
#
_entry.id   AF-A0A3B9MTG6-F1
#
_cell.length_a   1.000
_cell.length_b   1.000
_cell.length_c   1.000
_cell.angle_alpha   90.00
_cell.angle_beta   90.00
_cell.angle_gamma   90.00
#
_symmetry.space_group_name_H-M   'P 1'
#
loop_
_entity.id
_entity.type
_entity.pdbx_description
1 polymer ?
#
loop_
_entity_poly.entity_id
_entity_poly.type
_entity_poly.pdbx_seq_one_letter_code
_entity_poly.pdbx_strand_id
1 'polypeptide(L)'
;MTGARIKKIITGVPVFIYAVFTLFILLKGIVNWNGGDRAYDSISPDILRGFLMLLSLSFFVFAISFLYKITDKIPADKLRLFSVIAFLLMFSGQLVYVFTAQTGIRYDALKVYDEAVSLFSGNGIGENDLNGYFSIYSNNYAITILTHYTLKLLIKLHIVYADLSNGILALQVINILYTDLAILGFICLMGNKLGNKEAFFYIVFAMINPMTYVWLPFYYTNTVSMAFGIWGIILLFKSISLAGKDTTLCVICSVLSGIIFALGFKLRATVFIALIAAFIVICLSGSYKDIKVIKVKTITLFILIISMAASLICFKAVEKRYLAFDPKDTAFPAVH
;
A
#
# COMPACT_ATOMS: atom_id res chain seq x y z
N MET A 1 -5.76 -35.77 -1.25
CA MET A 1 -4.45 -35.13 -1.53
C MET A 1 -3.82 -34.66 -0.23
N THR A 2 -2.57 -35.04 0.05
CA THR A 2 -1.84 -34.65 1.27
C THR A 2 -1.59 -33.14 1.29
N GLY A 3 -1.73 -32.51 2.47
CA GLY A 3 -1.57 -31.04 2.63
C GLY A 3 -0.24 -30.47 2.13
N ALA A 4 0.80 -31.31 2.03
CA ALA A 4 2.09 -30.95 1.45
C ALA A 4 2.03 -30.69 -0.07
N ARG A 5 1.26 -31.46 -0.84
CA ARG A 5 1.08 -31.24 -2.29
C ARG A 5 0.30 -29.96 -2.56
N ILE A 6 -0.74 -29.70 -1.77
CA ILE A 6 -1.54 -28.48 -1.85
C ILE A 6 -0.67 -27.26 -1.52
N LYS A 7 0.12 -27.31 -0.44
CA LYS A 7 1.05 -26.23 -0.07
C LYS A 7 2.08 -25.93 -1.17
N LYS A 8 2.64 -26.96 -1.81
CA LYS A 8 3.63 -26.83 -2.89
C LYS A 8 3.02 -26.24 -4.17
N ILE A 9 1.77 -26.56 -4.49
CA ILE A 9 1.04 -25.97 -5.61
C ILE A 9 0.70 -24.50 -5.32
N ILE A 10 0.27 -24.19 -4.10
CA ILE A 10 -0.12 -22.83 -3.68
C ILE A 10 1.07 -21.86 -3.64
N THR A 11 2.25 -22.32 -3.25
CA THR A 11 3.45 -21.48 -3.31
C THR A 11 4.10 -21.52 -4.69
N GLY A 12 4.07 -22.67 -5.36
CA GLY A 12 4.76 -22.88 -6.63
C GLY A 12 4.07 -22.20 -7.81
N VAL A 13 2.74 -22.28 -7.91
CA VAL A 13 1.99 -21.73 -9.06
C VAL A 13 2.02 -20.21 -9.10
N PRO A 14 1.77 -19.45 -8.02
CA PRO A 14 1.88 -17.99 -8.04
C PRO A 14 3.31 -17.52 -8.28
N VAL A 15 4.32 -18.20 -7.71
CA VAL A 15 5.73 -17.88 -7.97
C VAL A 15 6.10 -18.16 -9.42
N PHE A 16 5.60 -19.26 -9.99
CA PHE A 16 5.79 -19.58 -11.41
C PHE A 16 5.11 -18.56 -12.32
N ILE A 17 3.85 -18.21 -12.06
CA ILE A 17 3.12 -17.16 -12.78
C ILE A 17 3.88 -15.83 -12.69
N TYR A 18 4.31 -15.44 -11.49
CA TYR A 18 5.09 -14.23 -11.28
C TYR A 18 6.41 -14.25 -12.06
N ALA A 19 7.12 -15.38 -12.05
CA ALA A 19 8.36 -15.54 -12.81
C ALA A 19 8.11 -15.45 -14.33
N VAL A 20 7.06 -16.08 -14.85
CA VAL A 20 6.67 -16.01 -16.27
C VAL A 20 6.26 -14.59 -16.65
N PHE A 21 5.46 -13.90 -15.86
CA PHE A 21 5.07 -12.51 -16.11
C PHE A 21 6.26 -11.56 -16.03
N THR A 22 7.17 -11.77 -15.07
CA THR A 22 8.41 -10.99 -14.96
C THR A 22 9.27 -11.19 -16.20
N LEU A 23 9.47 -12.45 -16.62
CA LEU A 23 10.20 -12.78 -17.85
C LEU A 23 9.50 -12.19 -19.09
N PHE A 24 8.18 -12.25 -19.16
CA PHE A 24 7.39 -11.66 -20.24
C PHE A 24 7.55 -10.13 -20.30
N ILE A 25 7.47 -9.43 -19.16
CA ILE A 25 7.68 -7.99 -19.08
C ILE A 25 9.10 -7.62 -19.49
N LEU A 26 10.10 -8.41 -19.06
CA LEU A 26 11.50 -8.22 -19.48
C LEU A 26 11.64 -8.39 -20.99
N LEU A 27 11.11 -9.47 -21.57
CA LEU A 27 11.13 -9.73 -23.02
C LEU A 27 10.35 -8.67 -23.81
N LYS A 28 9.22 -8.20 -23.30
CA LYS A 28 8.47 -7.09 -23.90
C LYS A 28 9.22 -5.77 -23.80
N GLY A 29 9.92 -5.51 -22.71
CA GLY A 29 10.78 -4.34 -22.57
C GLY A 29 12.03 -4.40 -23.47
N ILE A 30 12.51 -5.60 -23.81
CA ILE A 30 13.58 -5.81 -24.80
C ILE A 30 13.09 -5.53 -26.23
N VAL A 31 11.85 -5.91 -26.57
CA VAL A 31 11.37 -5.97 -27.97
C VAL A 31 10.41 -4.84 -28.36
N ASN A 32 9.69 -4.24 -27.40
CA ASN A 32 8.60 -3.27 -27.66
C ASN A 32 8.54 -2.19 -26.57
N TRP A 33 9.65 -1.51 -26.32
CA TRP A 33 9.69 -0.39 -25.39
C TRP A 33 9.21 0.91 -26.08
N ASN A 34 7.89 1.13 -26.10
CA ASN A 34 7.27 2.36 -26.63
C ASN A 34 6.83 3.35 -25.53
N GLY A 35 7.22 3.10 -24.27
CA GLY A 35 6.65 3.79 -23.10
C GLY A 35 7.65 4.48 -22.17
N GLY A 36 8.95 4.49 -22.50
CA GLY A 36 9.94 5.20 -21.67
C GLY A 36 10.33 6.56 -22.23
N ASP A 37 11.25 7.20 -21.50
CA ASP A 37 11.73 8.53 -21.81
C ASP A 37 12.25 8.60 -23.25
N ARG A 38 11.68 9.49 -24.07
CA ARG A 38 12.04 9.66 -25.50
C ARG A 38 13.53 9.98 -25.66
N ALA A 39 14.17 10.50 -24.60
CA ALA A 39 15.62 10.67 -24.53
C ALA A 39 16.37 9.34 -24.66
N TYR A 40 15.95 8.29 -23.95
CA TYR A 40 16.55 6.95 -24.02
C TYR A 40 16.27 6.26 -25.36
N ASP A 41 15.10 6.57 -25.94
CA ASP A 41 14.68 6.04 -27.24
C ASP A 41 15.58 6.48 -28.41
N SER A 42 16.25 7.62 -28.26
CA SER A 42 17.12 8.19 -29.29
C SER A 42 18.58 7.74 -29.23
N ILE A 43 19.01 7.07 -28.14
CA ILE A 43 20.44 6.88 -27.82
C ILE A 43 20.93 5.44 -28.03
N SER A 44 20.06 4.42 -27.98
CA SER A 44 20.50 3.01 -28.02
C SER A 44 19.58 2.11 -28.86
N PRO A 45 20.11 1.19 -29.69
CA PRO A 45 19.30 0.20 -30.40
C PRO A 45 18.55 -0.72 -29.43
N ASP A 46 17.35 -1.19 -29.78
CA ASP A 46 16.46 -1.99 -28.92
C ASP A 46 17.15 -3.23 -28.31
N ILE A 47 17.97 -3.91 -29.11
CA ILE A 47 18.73 -5.09 -28.67
C ILE A 47 19.70 -4.73 -27.54
N LEU A 48 20.39 -3.58 -27.63
CA LEU A 48 21.33 -3.13 -26.61
C LEU A 48 20.60 -2.77 -25.31
N ARG A 49 19.42 -2.16 -25.39
CA ARG A 49 18.57 -1.91 -24.21
C ARG A 49 18.20 -3.21 -23.53
N GLY A 50 17.88 -4.23 -24.32
CA GLY A 50 17.58 -5.53 -23.79
C GLY A 50 18.74 -6.16 -23.01
N PHE A 51 19.95 -6.09 -23.56
CA PHE A 51 21.16 -6.50 -22.84
C PHE A 51 21.41 -5.67 -21.57
N LEU A 52 21.19 -4.35 -21.61
CA LEU A 52 21.32 -3.49 -20.44
C LEU A 52 20.29 -3.83 -19.35
N MET A 53 19.05 -4.16 -19.72
CA MET A 53 18.02 -4.62 -18.76
C MET A 53 18.42 -5.95 -18.12
N LEU A 54 18.91 -6.91 -18.91
CA LEU A 54 19.37 -8.20 -18.40
C LEU A 54 20.60 -8.04 -17.50
N LEU A 55 21.55 -7.17 -17.87
CA LEU A 55 22.71 -6.85 -17.06
C LEU A 55 22.29 -6.19 -15.74
N SER A 56 21.37 -5.22 -15.80
CA SER A 56 20.82 -4.53 -14.62
C SER A 56 20.11 -5.49 -13.68
N LEU A 57 19.31 -6.42 -14.23
CA LEU A 57 18.67 -7.48 -13.46
C LEU A 57 19.69 -8.42 -12.83
N SER A 58 20.69 -8.85 -13.60
CA SER A 58 21.76 -9.74 -13.11
C SER A 58 22.54 -9.08 -11.98
N PHE A 59 22.88 -7.80 -12.14
CA PHE A 59 23.51 -6.99 -11.11
C PHE A 59 22.60 -6.84 -9.88
N PHE A 60 21.31 -6.58 -10.08
CA PHE A 60 20.34 -6.48 -8.99
C PHE A 60 20.22 -7.79 -8.20
N VAL A 61 20.11 -8.93 -8.87
CA VAL A 61 20.07 -10.27 -8.24
C VAL A 61 21.38 -10.55 -7.50
N PHE A 62 22.52 -10.23 -8.10
CA PHE A 62 23.83 -10.34 -7.46
C PHE A 62 23.90 -9.47 -6.20
N ALA A 63 23.51 -8.20 -6.28
CA ALA A 63 23.51 -7.26 -5.16
C ALA A 63 22.60 -7.71 -4.02
N ILE A 64 21.38 -8.18 -4.32
CA ILE A 64 20.45 -8.75 -3.33
C ILE A 64 21.05 -10.00 -2.69
N SER A 65 21.63 -10.90 -3.48
CA SER A 65 22.24 -12.15 -2.98
C SER A 65 23.45 -11.85 -2.08
N PHE A 66 24.25 -10.88 -2.47
CA PHE A 66 25.39 -10.40 -1.69
C PHE A 66 24.91 -9.75 -0.38
N LEU A 67 23.88 -8.90 -0.45
CA LEU A 67 23.25 -8.30 0.72
C LEU A 67 22.72 -9.37 1.68
N TYR A 68 22.04 -10.40 1.16
CA TYR A 68 21.53 -11.50 1.96
C TYR A 68 22.66 -12.23 2.71
N LYS A 69 23.76 -12.52 2.00
CA LYS A 69 24.97 -13.11 2.61
C LYS A 69 25.57 -12.23 3.71
N ILE A 70 25.56 -10.91 3.57
CA ILE A 70 26.00 -9.99 4.62
C ILE A 70 25.05 -10.06 5.81
N THR A 71 23.74 -10.00 5.57
CA THR A 71 22.74 -10.03 6.65
C THR A 71 22.73 -11.36 7.41
N ASP A 72 23.07 -12.47 6.77
CA ASP A 72 23.11 -13.79 7.41
C ASP A 72 24.27 -13.94 8.42
N LYS A 73 25.33 -13.15 8.27
CA LYS A 73 26.46 -13.10 9.22
C LYS A 73 26.13 -12.37 10.53
N ILE A 74 24.98 -11.70 10.59
CA ILE A 74 24.58 -10.94 11.78
C ILE A 74 24.11 -11.89 12.89
N PRO A 75 24.69 -11.78 14.12
CA PRO A 75 24.25 -12.57 15.26
C PRO A 75 22.77 -12.37 15.60
N ALA A 76 22.08 -13.45 15.96
CA ALA A 76 20.63 -13.46 16.17
C ALA A 76 20.17 -12.51 17.31
N ASP A 77 20.98 -12.37 18.35
CA ASP A 77 20.78 -11.48 19.49
C ASP A 77 20.84 -9.99 19.09
N LYS A 78 21.57 -9.66 18.02
CA LYS A 78 21.72 -8.28 17.52
C LYS A 78 20.72 -7.88 16.44
N LEU A 79 20.02 -8.85 15.84
CA LEU A 79 19.08 -8.58 14.74
C LEU A 79 18.04 -7.51 15.09
N ARG A 80 17.46 -7.56 16.30
CA ARG A 80 16.45 -6.59 16.72
C ARG A 80 17.00 -5.18 16.78
N LEU A 81 18.18 -5.00 17.39
CA LEU A 81 18.83 -3.69 17.49
C LEU A 81 19.15 -3.15 16.10
N PHE A 82 19.74 -3.97 15.24
CA PHE A 82 20.08 -3.55 13.88
C PHE A 82 18.85 -3.29 13.01
N SER A 83 17.74 -4.01 13.20
CA SER A 83 16.48 -3.67 12.55
C SER A 83 15.99 -2.28 12.97
N VAL A 84 16.06 -1.93 14.26
CA VAL A 84 15.67 -0.59 14.73
C VAL A 84 16.58 0.48 14.12
N ILE A 85 17.90 0.26 14.11
CA ILE A 85 18.86 1.20 13.52
C ILE A 85 18.59 1.36 12.01
N ALA A 86 18.41 0.26 11.27
CA ALA A 86 18.11 0.30 9.84
C ALA A 86 16.79 1.04 9.55
N PHE A 87 15.77 0.85 10.38
CA PHE A 87 14.50 1.59 10.28
C PHE A 87 14.72 3.10 10.47
N LEU A 88 15.46 3.49 11.51
CA LEU A 88 15.74 4.90 11.80
C LEU A 88 16.59 5.55 10.70
N LEU A 89 17.56 4.83 10.14
CA LEU A 89 18.35 5.30 9.01
C LEU A 89 17.50 5.47 7.75
N MET A 90 16.62 4.51 7.46
CA MET A 90 15.66 4.61 6.36
C MET A 90 14.77 5.85 6.55
N PHE A 91 14.10 5.98 7.70
CA PHE A 91 13.23 7.12 8.01
C PHE A 91 13.97 8.45 7.89
N SER A 92 15.20 8.52 8.41
CA SER A 92 16.04 9.72 8.29
C SER A 92 16.39 10.02 6.84
N GLY A 93 16.74 9.01 6.05
CA GLY A 93 17.01 9.15 4.62
C GLY A 93 15.79 9.62 3.83
N GLN A 94 14.60 9.13 4.19
CA GLN A 94 13.33 9.55 3.58
C GLN A 94 13.02 11.03 3.89
N LEU A 95 13.25 11.46 5.14
CA LEU A 95 13.14 12.88 5.51
C LEU A 95 14.13 13.72 4.70
N VAL A 96 15.42 13.36 4.71
CA VAL A 96 16.44 14.09 3.92
C VAL A 96 16.03 14.17 2.46
N TYR A 97 15.57 13.07 1.86
CA TYR A 97 15.09 13.05 0.48
C TYR A 97 13.93 14.02 0.26
N VAL A 98 12.88 14.00 1.09
CA VAL A 98 11.73 14.91 0.94
C VAL A 98 12.13 16.37 1.10
N PHE A 99 12.95 16.70 2.10
CA PHE A 99 13.40 18.07 2.35
C PHE A 99 14.38 18.59 1.27
N THR A 100 15.15 17.70 0.63
CA THR A 100 16.12 18.09 -0.43
C THR A 100 15.53 18.08 -1.83
N ALA A 101 14.64 17.13 -2.14
CA ALA A 101 14.05 17.00 -3.46
C ALA A 101 13.19 18.22 -3.83
N GLN A 102 12.52 18.83 -2.83
CA GLN A 102 11.63 19.98 -3.00
C GLN A 102 10.65 19.82 -4.19
N THR A 103 10.28 18.58 -4.50
CA THR A 103 9.44 18.30 -5.66
C THR A 103 8.02 18.71 -5.34
N GLY A 104 7.51 19.67 -6.10
CA GLY A 104 6.10 20.06 -6.04
C GLY A 104 5.19 18.88 -6.38
N ILE A 105 3.99 18.89 -5.79
CA ILE A 105 2.95 17.93 -6.13
C ILE A 105 2.47 18.21 -7.57
N ARG A 106 2.26 17.18 -8.39
CA ARG A 106 1.80 17.33 -9.78
C ARG A 106 0.53 16.52 -10.04
N TYR A 107 -0.21 16.94 -11.06
CA TYR A 107 -1.37 16.22 -11.62
C TYR A 107 -2.44 15.91 -10.55
N ASP A 108 -2.80 14.63 -10.41
CA ASP A 108 -3.90 14.15 -9.55
C ASP A 108 -3.69 14.52 -8.08
N ALA A 109 -2.47 14.39 -7.57
CA ALA A 109 -2.19 14.69 -6.17
C ALA A 109 -2.32 16.20 -5.88
N LEU A 110 -2.03 17.07 -6.85
CA LEU A 110 -2.19 18.51 -6.70
C LEU A 110 -3.68 18.87 -6.68
N LYS A 111 -4.46 18.31 -7.61
CA LYS A 111 -5.91 18.46 -7.65
C LYS A 111 -6.59 18.01 -6.35
N VAL A 112 -6.15 16.89 -5.79
CA VAL A 112 -6.62 16.40 -4.48
C VAL A 112 -6.27 17.36 -3.35
N TYR A 113 -5.08 17.95 -3.37
CA TYR A 113 -4.68 18.92 -2.36
C TYR A 113 -5.50 20.21 -2.45
N ASP A 114 -5.62 20.81 -3.64
CA ASP A 114 -6.36 22.06 -3.85
C ASP A 114 -7.83 21.90 -3.43
N GLU A 115 -8.44 20.77 -3.78
CA GLU A 115 -9.81 20.46 -3.38
C GLU A 115 -9.93 20.20 -1.86
N ALA A 116 -8.94 19.54 -1.25
CA ALA A 116 -8.95 19.36 0.20
C ALA A 116 -8.84 20.69 0.96
N VAL A 117 -8.15 21.68 0.37
CA VAL A 117 -8.05 23.05 0.88
C VAL A 117 -9.36 23.82 0.65
N SER A 118 -10.01 23.66 -0.52
CA SER A 118 -11.30 24.31 -0.83
C SER A 118 -12.37 23.98 0.21
N LEU A 119 -12.33 22.76 0.76
CA LEU A 119 -13.25 22.28 1.80
C LEU A 119 -13.19 23.08 3.12
N PHE A 120 -12.14 23.88 3.38
CA PHE A 120 -12.13 24.80 4.53
C PHE A 120 -13.07 25.98 4.35
N SER A 121 -13.37 26.37 3.11
CA SER A 121 -14.31 27.45 2.78
C SER A 121 -15.78 27.01 2.82
N GLY A 122 -16.05 25.70 2.96
CA GLY A 122 -17.40 25.16 3.09
C GLY A 122 -18.12 24.85 1.77
N ASN A 123 -17.46 25.02 0.62
CA ASN A 123 -18.09 24.89 -0.71
C ASN A 123 -18.41 23.43 -1.12
N GLY A 124 -17.94 22.43 -0.37
CA GLY A 124 -18.00 21.03 -0.82
C GLY A 124 -17.10 20.77 -2.02
N ILE A 125 -17.04 19.53 -2.48
CA ILE A 125 -16.38 19.10 -3.72
C ILE A 125 -17.38 19.37 -4.86
N GLY A 126 -17.07 20.30 -5.76
CA GLY A 126 -17.95 20.70 -6.86
C GLY A 126 -17.81 19.84 -8.11
N GLU A 127 -18.87 19.85 -8.93
CA GLU A 127 -18.90 19.11 -10.20
C GLU A 127 -17.94 19.69 -11.23
N ASN A 128 -17.85 21.02 -11.29
CA ASN A 128 -17.07 21.75 -12.31
C ASN A 128 -15.67 22.13 -11.82
N ASP A 129 -15.33 21.80 -10.57
CA ASP A 129 -14.03 22.11 -10.01
C ASP A 129 -12.93 21.38 -10.79
N LEU A 130 -11.85 22.11 -11.06
CA LEU A 130 -10.67 21.61 -11.78
C LEU A 130 -11.01 20.99 -13.14
N ASN A 131 -11.93 21.62 -13.88
CA ASN A 131 -12.46 21.20 -15.19
C ASN A 131 -13.21 19.86 -15.15
N GLY A 132 -14.07 19.65 -14.15
CA GLY A 132 -14.84 18.41 -14.05
C GLY A 132 -14.01 17.20 -13.58
N TYR A 133 -12.91 17.44 -12.88
CA TYR A 133 -12.02 16.34 -12.51
C TYR A 133 -12.71 15.36 -11.56
N PHE A 134 -13.37 15.87 -10.53
CA PHE A 134 -13.98 15.04 -9.50
C PHE A 134 -15.25 14.33 -9.98
N SER A 135 -15.95 14.87 -10.97
CA SER A 135 -17.08 14.16 -11.60
C SER A 135 -16.61 12.93 -12.38
N ILE A 136 -15.43 12.98 -13.02
CA ILE A 136 -14.86 11.83 -13.75
C ILE A 136 -14.16 10.84 -12.80
N TYR A 137 -13.40 11.34 -11.83
CA TYR A 137 -12.51 10.52 -10.99
C TYR A 137 -13.05 10.36 -9.56
N SER A 138 -14.20 9.68 -9.44
CA SER A 138 -14.88 9.42 -8.16
C SER A 138 -14.04 8.64 -7.13
N ASN A 139 -13.01 7.92 -7.58
CA ASN A 139 -12.06 7.24 -6.71
C ASN A 139 -11.19 8.20 -5.88
N ASN A 140 -11.17 9.50 -6.19
CA ASN A 140 -10.39 10.49 -5.45
C ASN A 140 -11.13 11.15 -4.28
N TYR A 141 -12.45 10.97 -4.16
CA TYR A 141 -13.22 11.58 -3.05
C TYR A 141 -12.63 11.21 -1.68
N ALA A 142 -12.26 9.93 -1.52
CA ALA A 142 -11.80 9.43 -0.24
C ALA A 142 -10.46 10.05 0.19
N ILE A 143 -9.50 10.18 -0.74
CA ILE A 143 -8.20 10.78 -0.44
C ILE A 143 -8.36 12.29 -0.21
N THR A 144 -9.24 12.99 -0.95
CA THR A 144 -9.52 14.42 -0.71
C THR A 144 -10.09 14.67 0.67
N ILE A 145 -11.14 13.93 1.07
CA ILE A 145 -11.75 14.06 2.40
C ILE A 145 -10.72 13.73 3.49
N LEU A 146 -9.95 12.65 3.32
CA LEU A 146 -8.89 12.28 4.26
C LEU A 146 -7.82 13.39 4.38
N THR A 147 -7.43 13.99 3.27
CA THR A 147 -6.46 15.09 3.22
C THR A 147 -6.98 16.31 3.98
N HIS A 148 -8.25 16.69 3.77
CA HIS A 148 -8.89 17.79 4.48
C HIS A 148 -8.85 17.57 6.00
N TYR A 149 -9.27 16.39 6.47
CA TYR A 149 -9.24 16.08 7.90
C TYR A 149 -7.82 15.99 8.48
N THR A 150 -6.87 15.50 7.69
CA THR A 150 -5.45 15.44 8.09
C THR A 150 -4.91 16.85 8.27
N LEU A 151 -5.09 17.75 7.31
CA LEU A 151 -4.69 19.15 7.41
C LEU A 151 -5.38 19.84 8.58
N LYS A 152 -6.69 19.62 8.76
CA LYS A 152 -7.46 20.19 9.87
C LYS A 152 -6.91 19.75 11.24
N LEU A 153 -6.53 18.48 11.37
CA LEU A 153 -5.89 17.96 12.57
C LEU A 153 -4.51 18.60 12.78
N LEU A 154 -3.68 18.67 11.73
CA LEU A 154 -2.33 19.24 11.82
C LEU A 154 -2.33 20.74 12.13
N ILE A 155 -3.31 21.50 11.62
CA ILE A 155 -3.52 22.90 12.00
C ILE A 155 -3.87 23.00 13.49
N LYS A 156 -4.79 22.16 13.98
CA LYS A 156 -5.16 22.12 15.40
C LYS A 156 -3.98 21.77 16.31
N LEU A 157 -3.04 20.97 15.82
CA LEU A 157 -1.81 20.60 16.51
C LEU A 157 -0.66 21.61 16.33
N HIS A 158 -0.90 22.73 15.63
CA HIS A 158 0.11 23.75 15.30
C HIS A 158 1.32 23.22 14.50
N ILE A 159 1.13 22.11 13.78
CA ILE A 159 2.15 21.55 12.88
C ILE A 159 2.05 22.22 11.49
N VAL A 160 0.83 22.48 11.04
CA VAL A 160 0.54 23.21 9.79
C VAL A 160 0.07 24.61 10.15
N TYR A 161 0.59 25.62 9.44
CA TYR A 161 0.17 27.00 9.61
C TYR A 161 -1.28 27.20 9.17
N ALA A 162 -1.97 28.17 9.77
CA ALA A 162 -3.37 28.46 9.45
C ALA A 162 -3.56 28.91 7.99
N ASP A 163 -2.53 29.47 7.37
CA ASP A 163 -2.50 29.86 5.95
C ASP A 163 -2.13 28.69 5.01
N LEU A 164 -1.93 27.49 5.56
CA LEU A 164 -1.56 26.26 4.84
C LEU A 164 -0.24 26.33 4.06
N SER A 165 0.61 27.34 4.30
CA SER A 165 1.86 27.56 3.57
C SER A 165 2.85 26.39 3.62
N ASN A 166 2.83 25.60 4.70
CA ASN A 166 3.63 24.38 4.85
C ASN A 166 2.81 23.07 4.69
N GLY A 167 1.55 23.15 4.24
CA GLY A 167 0.63 22.02 4.18
C GLY A 167 1.10 20.89 3.28
N ILE A 168 1.68 21.22 2.11
CA ILE A 168 2.25 20.23 1.18
C ILE A 168 3.38 19.45 1.85
N LEU A 169 4.34 20.16 2.44
CA LEU A 169 5.49 19.54 3.11
C LEU A 169 5.03 18.65 4.28
N ALA A 170 4.04 19.10 5.05
CA ALA A 170 3.47 18.30 6.12
C ALA A 170 2.82 17.01 5.60
N LEU A 171 2.08 17.07 4.49
CA LEU A 171 1.51 15.88 3.86
C LEU A 171 2.57 14.93 3.29
N GLN A 172 3.69 15.44 2.78
CA GLN A 172 4.81 14.61 2.37
C GLN A 172 5.43 13.86 3.56
N VAL A 173 5.54 14.51 4.73
CA VAL A 173 5.95 13.84 5.97
C VAL A 173 4.91 12.80 6.41
N ILE A 174 3.61 13.10 6.32
CA ILE A 174 2.55 12.10 6.57
C ILE A 174 2.67 10.92 5.59
N ASN A 175 3.08 11.17 4.34
CA ASN A 175 3.29 10.13 3.35
C ASN A 175 4.44 9.19 3.74
N ILE A 176 5.53 9.73 4.30
CA ILE A 176 6.61 8.93 4.90
C ILE A 176 6.02 8.02 5.97
N LEU A 177 5.22 8.56 6.90
CA LEU A 177 4.61 7.76 7.97
C LEU A 177 3.73 6.63 7.43
N TYR A 178 2.90 6.87 6.41
CA TYR A 178 2.10 5.79 5.80
C TYR A 178 2.96 4.74 5.11
N THR A 179 4.00 5.15 4.40
CA THR A 179 4.96 4.24 3.74
C THR A 179 5.66 3.36 4.77
N ASP A 180 6.10 3.96 5.87
CA ASP A 180 6.79 3.27 6.94
C ASP A 180 5.87 2.37 7.76
N LEU A 181 4.63 2.78 7.99
CA LEU A 181 3.60 1.91 8.59
C LEU A 181 3.36 0.68 7.74
N ALA A 182 3.34 0.81 6.41
CA ALA A 182 3.23 -0.33 5.50
C ALA A 182 4.45 -1.27 5.62
N ILE A 183 5.67 -0.71 5.62
CA ILE A 183 6.93 -1.46 5.77
C ILE A 183 7.00 -2.18 7.12
N LEU A 184 6.68 -1.49 8.22
CA LEU A 184 6.64 -2.08 9.57
C LEU A 184 5.62 -3.22 9.67
N GLY A 185 4.44 -3.04 9.07
CA GLY A 185 3.45 -4.10 8.98
C GLY A 185 3.99 -5.31 8.23
N PHE A 186 4.69 -5.11 7.11
CA PHE A 186 5.29 -6.21 6.36
C PHE A 186 6.41 -6.91 7.13
N ILE A 187 7.28 -6.16 7.82
CA ILE A 187 8.32 -6.70 8.72
C ILE A 187 7.68 -7.55 9.82
N CYS A 188 6.58 -7.09 10.43
CA CYS A 188 5.83 -7.86 11.43
C CYS A 188 5.28 -9.17 10.84
N LEU A 189 4.70 -9.12 9.65
CA LEU A 189 4.23 -10.33 8.94
C LEU A 189 5.39 -11.29 8.66
N MET A 190 6.51 -10.81 8.15
CA MET A 190 7.69 -11.62 7.87
C MET A 190 8.30 -12.23 9.13
N GLY A 191 8.49 -11.44 10.19
CA GLY A 191 9.03 -11.92 11.46
C GLY A 191 8.20 -13.05 12.05
N ASN A 192 6.88 -12.94 11.95
CA ASN A 192 5.94 -13.96 12.44
C ASN A 192 5.89 -15.23 11.57
N LYS A 193 6.25 -15.15 10.28
CA LYS A 193 6.05 -16.26 9.31
C LYS A 193 7.35 -16.93 8.87
N LEU A 194 8.42 -16.17 8.73
CA LEU A 194 9.70 -16.61 8.16
C LEU A 194 10.81 -16.53 9.20
N GLY A 195 10.80 -15.51 10.05
CA GLY A 195 11.78 -15.34 11.12
C GLY A 195 12.37 -13.93 11.17
N ASN A 196 13.12 -13.65 12.24
CA ASN A 196 13.72 -12.33 12.47
C ASN A 196 14.83 -11.99 11.48
N LYS A 197 15.52 -13.00 10.93
CA LYS A 197 16.59 -12.79 9.92
C LYS A 197 16.01 -12.27 8.62
N GLU A 198 14.92 -12.86 8.17
CA GLU A 198 14.23 -12.50 6.94
C GLU A 198 13.58 -11.12 7.07
N ALA A 199 12.99 -10.83 8.24
CA ALA A 199 12.46 -9.51 8.56
C ALA A 199 13.57 -8.44 8.56
N PHE A 200 14.74 -8.76 9.12
CA PHE A 200 15.91 -7.87 9.08
C PHE A 200 16.44 -7.67 7.66
N PHE A 201 16.56 -8.74 6.87
CA PHE A 201 16.97 -8.61 5.47
C PHE A 201 16.01 -7.70 4.68
N TYR A 202 14.71 -7.84 4.89
CA TYR A 202 13.73 -6.99 4.22
C TYR A 202 13.86 -5.53 4.59
N ILE A 203 14.11 -5.18 5.86
CA ILE A 203 14.27 -3.77 6.23
C ILE A 203 15.52 -3.15 5.60
N VAL A 204 16.62 -3.90 5.54
CA VAL A 204 17.84 -3.43 4.87
C VAL A 204 17.58 -3.28 3.37
N PHE A 205 16.85 -4.21 2.76
CA PHE A 205 16.43 -4.12 1.36
C PHE A 205 15.54 -2.88 1.12
N ALA A 206 14.54 -2.64 1.96
CA ALA A 206 13.66 -1.47 1.86
C ALA A 206 14.45 -0.16 2.00
N MET A 207 15.40 -0.10 2.93
CA MET A 207 16.28 1.05 3.16
C MET A 207 17.11 1.40 1.93
N ILE A 208 17.60 0.43 1.16
CA ILE A 208 18.43 0.72 -0.04
C ILE A 208 17.62 0.79 -1.33
N ASN A 209 16.35 0.40 -1.32
CA ASN A 209 15.51 0.33 -2.51
C ASN A 209 15.00 1.74 -2.88
N PRO A 210 15.35 2.29 -4.06
CA PRO A 210 14.88 3.61 -4.50
C PRO A 210 13.35 3.74 -4.56
N MET A 211 12.62 2.63 -4.76
CA MET A 211 11.16 2.64 -4.78
C MET A 211 10.54 3.02 -3.44
N THR A 212 11.26 2.83 -2.34
CA THR A 212 10.86 3.27 -0.99
C THR A 212 10.87 4.81 -0.87
N TYR A 213 11.58 5.51 -1.76
CA TYR A 213 11.80 6.95 -1.69
C TYR A 213 11.08 7.73 -2.78
N VAL A 214 11.07 7.21 -4.02
CA VAL A 214 10.63 7.95 -5.22
C VAL A 214 9.21 8.52 -5.11
N TRP A 215 8.31 7.84 -4.41
CA TRP A 215 6.91 8.24 -4.27
C TRP A 215 6.61 9.12 -3.05
N LEU A 216 7.58 9.32 -2.15
CA LEU A 216 7.37 10.07 -0.91
C LEU A 216 6.92 11.52 -1.11
N PRO A 217 7.40 12.26 -2.12
CA PRO A 217 6.92 13.61 -2.35
C PRO A 217 5.49 13.70 -2.89
N PHE A 218 4.93 12.56 -3.33
CA PHE A 218 3.61 12.46 -3.92
C PHE A 218 2.66 11.78 -2.92
N TYR A 219 2.20 12.55 -1.92
CA TYR A 219 1.14 12.09 -1.02
C TYR A 219 -0.12 11.77 -1.83
N TYR A 220 -0.44 10.48 -1.98
CA TYR A 220 -1.54 10.03 -2.83
C TYR A 220 -2.04 8.62 -2.47
N THR A 221 -3.04 8.14 -3.21
CA THR A 221 -3.76 6.89 -2.92
C THR A 221 -2.87 5.64 -2.89
N ASN A 222 -1.82 5.58 -3.70
CA ASN A 222 -0.91 4.43 -3.79
C ASN A 222 -0.20 4.16 -2.47
N THR A 223 0.45 5.15 -1.89
CA THR A 223 1.26 5.00 -0.67
C THR A 223 0.37 4.88 0.57
N VAL A 224 -0.68 5.69 0.66
CA VAL A 224 -1.58 5.71 1.82
C VAL A 224 -2.34 4.38 1.94
N SER A 225 -2.89 3.85 0.84
CA SER A 225 -3.71 2.62 0.86
C SER A 225 -2.92 1.35 1.22
N MET A 226 -1.61 1.31 0.97
CA MET A 226 -0.77 0.14 1.27
C MET A 226 -0.75 -0.18 2.77
N ALA A 227 -0.67 0.84 3.63
CA ALA A 227 -0.71 0.65 5.08
C ALA A 227 -2.01 -0.03 5.51
N PHE A 228 -3.15 0.43 5.01
CA PHE A 228 -4.44 -0.19 5.30
C PHE A 228 -4.49 -1.66 4.86
N GLY A 229 -4.03 -1.97 3.64
CA GLY A 229 -4.01 -3.36 3.16
C GLY A 229 -3.20 -4.29 4.06
N ILE A 230 -1.98 -3.90 4.44
CA ILE A 230 -1.07 -4.73 5.25
C ILE A 230 -1.58 -4.91 6.68
N TRP A 231 -2.00 -3.82 7.34
CA TRP A 231 -2.51 -3.89 8.71
C TRP A 231 -3.87 -4.60 8.78
N GLY A 232 -4.71 -4.48 7.75
CA GLY A 232 -5.91 -5.29 7.60
C GLY A 232 -5.59 -6.79 7.58
N ILE A 233 -4.59 -7.22 6.81
CA ILE A 233 -4.15 -8.63 6.78
C ILE A 233 -3.64 -9.07 8.16
N ILE A 234 -2.82 -8.25 8.83
CA ILE A 234 -2.30 -8.58 10.17
C ILE A 234 -3.44 -8.83 11.15
N LEU A 235 -4.43 -7.93 11.20
CA LEU A 235 -5.57 -8.05 12.09
C LEU A 235 -6.42 -9.28 11.77
N LEU A 236 -6.63 -9.58 10.49
CA LEU A 236 -7.34 -10.78 10.04
C LEU A 236 -6.61 -12.08 10.45
N PHE A 237 -5.29 -12.15 10.26
CA PHE A 237 -4.54 -13.33 10.71
C PHE A 237 -4.49 -13.42 12.23
N LYS A 238 -4.43 -12.29 12.93
CA LYS A 238 -4.49 -12.24 14.39
C LYS A 238 -5.84 -12.73 14.90
N SER A 239 -6.97 -12.29 14.34
CA SER A 239 -8.30 -12.76 14.76
C SER A 239 -8.43 -14.28 14.60
N ILE A 240 -7.97 -14.83 13.47
CA ILE A 240 -7.98 -16.28 13.25
C ILE A 240 -7.08 -17.03 14.24
N SER A 241 -5.97 -16.44 14.68
CA SER A 241 -5.09 -17.07 15.69
C SER A 241 -5.69 -17.06 17.11
N LEU A 242 -6.58 -16.10 17.38
CA LEU A 242 -7.28 -15.92 18.65
C LEU A 242 -8.60 -16.71 18.74
N ALA A 243 -9.08 -17.21 17.60
CA ALA A 243 -10.22 -18.10 17.48
C ALA A 243 -10.22 -19.22 18.56
N GLY A 244 -11.23 -19.21 19.44
CA GLY A 244 -11.37 -20.21 20.50
C GLY A 244 -10.42 -20.05 21.70
N LYS A 245 -9.54 -19.05 21.70
CA LYS A 245 -8.69 -18.68 22.84
C LYS A 245 -9.18 -17.41 23.53
N ASP A 246 -9.45 -16.38 22.74
CA ASP A 246 -9.97 -15.09 23.21
C ASP A 246 -11.01 -14.58 22.19
N THR A 247 -12.28 -14.83 22.49
CA THR A 247 -13.39 -14.47 21.62
C THR A 247 -13.53 -12.96 21.49
N THR A 248 -13.33 -12.22 22.58
CA THR A 248 -13.49 -10.75 22.59
C THR A 248 -12.45 -10.10 21.68
N LEU A 249 -11.17 -10.45 21.86
CA LEU A 249 -10.11 -9.90 21.02
C LEU A 249 -10.20 -10.38 19.57
N CYS A 250 -10.65 -11.61 19.34
CA CYS A 250 -10.94 -12.12 17.99
C CYS A 250 -11.99 -11.26 17.27
N VAL A 251 -13.11 -10.95 17.93
CA VAL A 251 -14.18 -10.09 17.38
C VAL A 251 -13.64 -8.69 17.11
N ILE A 252 -12.93 -8.09 18.07
CA ILE A 252 -12.34 -6.75 17.91
C ILE A 252 -11.40 -6.72 16.70
N CYS A 253 -10.46 -7.66 16.59
CA CYS A 253 -9.53 -7.73 15.46
C CYS A 253 -10.28 -7.94 14.12
N SER A 254 -11.36 -8.72 14.11
CA SER A 254 -12.16 -8.95 12.89
C SER A 254 -12.89 -7.69 12.44
N VAL A 255 -13.51 -6.96 13.38
CA VAL A 255 -14.19 -5.70 13.12
C VAL A 255 -13.20 -4.64 12.63
N LEU A 256 -12.08 -4.47 13.33
CA LEU A 256 -11.04 -3.51 12.94
C LEU A 256 -10.45 -3.85 11.57
N SER A 257 -10.25 -5.15 11.27
CA SER A 257 -9.82 -5.59 9.95
C SER A 257 -10.81 -5.16 8.86
N GLY A 258 -12.12 -5.35 9.06
CA GLY A 258 -13.13 -4.95 8.08
C GLY A 258 -13.19 -3.44 7.87
N ILE A 259 -13.08 -2.65 8.94
CA ILE A 259 -12.99 -1.18 8.86
C ILE A 259 -11.77 -0.74 8.05
N ILE A 260 -10.59 -1.28 8.39
CA ILE A 260 -9.33 -0.93 7.73
C ILE A 260 -9.37 -1.29 6.24
N PHE A 261 -9.89 -2.47 5.88
CA PHE A 261 -10.06 -2.85 4.47
C PHE A 261 -11.06 -1.96 3.73
N ALA A 262 -12.17 -1.56 4.36
CA ALA A 262 -13.12 -0.63 3.75
C ALA A 262 -12.47 0.72 3.44
N LEU A 263 -11.71 1.28 4.39
CA LEU A 263 -10.97 2.53 4.20
C LEU A 263 -9.91 2.40 3.10
N GLY A 264 -9.13 1.32 3.13
CA GLY A 264 -8.13 1.03 2.10
C GLY A 264 -8.76 0.88 0.70
N PHE A 265 -9.89 0.19 0.59
CA PHE A 265 -10.64 0.04 -0.67
C PHE A 265 -11.11 1.38 -1.21
N LYS A 266 -11.66 2.25 -0.35
CA LYS A 266 -12.11 3.59 -0.73
C LYS A 266 -10.98 4.47 -1.24
N LEU A 267 -9.77 4.32 -0.70
CA LEU A 267 -8.59 4.99 -1.22
C LEU A 267 -8.10 4.35 -2.53
N ARG A 268 -8.08 3.01 -2.61
CA ARG A 268 -7.61 2.29 -3.79
C ARG A 268 -8.19 0.88 -3.85
N ALA A 269 -8.88 0.57 -4.94
CA ALA A 269 -9.50 -0.75 -5.15
C ALA A 269 -8.51 -1.92 -5.11
N THR A 270 -7.23 -1.69 -5.44
CA THR A 270 -6.18 -2.71 -5.42
C THR A 270 -5.93 -3.31 -4.03
N VAL A 271 -6.36 -2.64 -2.94
CA VAL A 271 -6.33 -3.21 -1.59
C VAL A 271 -7.12 -4.53 -1.48
N PHE A 272 -8.16 -4.72 -2.31
CA PHE A 272 -8.88 -5.98 -2.33
C PHE A 272 -8.07 -7.15 -2.87
N ILE A 273 -7.06 -6.92 -3.72
CA ILE A 273 -6.18 -7.98 -4.19
C ILE A 273 -5.47 -8.64 -2.99
N ALA A 274 -5.02 -7.82 -2.03
CA ALA A 274 -4.43 -8.26 -0.77
C ALA A 274 -5.43 -9.04 0.11
N LEU A 275 -6.69 -8.57 0.21
CA LEU A 275 -7.74 -9.29 0.94
C LEU A 275 -8.05 -10.66 0.31
N ILE A 276 -8.19 -10.72 -1.01
CA ILE A 276 -8.44 -11.96 -1.75
C ILE A 276 -7.29 -12.94 -1.53
N ALA A 277 -6.04 -12.47 -1.63
CA ALA A 277 -4.88 -13.30 -1.35
C ALA A 277 -4.90 -13.86 0.08
N ALA A 278 -5.22 -13.02 1.08
CA ALA A 278 -5.35 -13.47 2.46
C ALA A 278 -6.47 -14.51 2.63
N PHE A 279 -7.62 -14.31 1.98
CA PHE A 279 -8.73 -15.25 1.99
C PHE A 279 -8.33 -16.63 1.41
N ILE A 280 -7.65 -16.63 0.26
CA ILE A 280 -7.11 -17.84 -0.36
C ILE A 280 -6.18 -18.56 0.62
N VAL A 281 -5.26 -17.83 1.27
CA VAL A 281 -4.37 -18.40 2.29
C VAL A 281 -5.17 -18.98 3.45
N ILE A 282 -6.19 -18.31 3.97
CA ILE A 282 -6.99 -18.76 5.12
C ILE A 282 -7.78 -20.01 4.82
N CYS A 283 -8.41 -20.07 3.65
CA CYS A 283 -9.08 -21.27 3.16
C CYS A 283 -8.05 -22.39 3.16
N LEU A 284 -6.96 -22.23 2.40
CA LEU A 284 -6.04 -23.32 2.14
C LEU A 284 -5.14 -23.71 3.33
N SER A 285 -4.96 -22.83 4.31
CA SER A 285 -4.17 -23.10 5.52
C SER A 285 -5.05 -23.67 6.64
N GLY A 286 -5.10 -25.00 6.75
CA GLY A 286 -5.71 -25.66 7.90
C GLY A 286 -6.09 -27.11 7.62
N SER A 287 -6.17 -27.92 8.69
CA SER A 287 -6.81 -29.22 8.62
C SER A 287 -8.33 -29.01 8.60
N TYR A 288 -8.96 -29.15 7.45
CA TYR A 288 -10.43 -29.12 7.31
C TYR A 288 -11.15 -30.29 8.00
N LYS A 289 -10.44 -31.04 8.84
CA LYS A 289 -10.98 -32.18 9.57
C LYS A 289 -11.69 -31.78 10.87
N ASP A 290 -11.41 -30.58 11.40
CA ASP A 290 -12.05 -30.07 12.62
C ASP A 290 -13.15 -29.04 12.29
N ILE A 291 -14.40 -29.45 12.50
CA ILE A 291 -15.61 -28.63 12.29
C ILE A 291 -15.59 -27.36 13.14
N LYS A 292 -15.01 -27.39 14.35
CA LYS A 292 -14.94 -26.20 15.22
C LYS A 292 -14.05 -25.13 14.60
N VAL A 293 -12.90 -25.53 14.03
CA VAL A 293 -11.98 -24.61 13.35
C VAL A 293 -12.64 -23.96 12.13
N ILE A 294 -13.38 -24.75 11.34
CA ILE A 294 -14.14 -24.25 10.19
C ILE A 294 -15.19 -23.23 10.66
N LYS A 295 -15.98 -23.56 11.68
CA LYS A 295 -17.03 -22.67 12.20
C LYS A 295 -16.45 -21.34 12.66
N VAL A 296 -15.34 -21.33 13.39
CA VAL A 296 -14.76 -20.06 13.87
C VAL A 296 -14.17 -19.23 12.73
N LYS A 297 -13.49 -19.85 11.76
CA LYS A 297 -13.01 -19.14 10.56
C LYS A 297 -14.16 -18.49 9.80
N THR A 298 -15.26 -19.21 9.59
CA THR A 298 -16.44 -18.68 8.89
C THR A 298 -17.06 -17.51 9.65
N ILE A 299 -17.22 -17.61 10.97
CA ILE A 299 -17.75 -16.51 11.79
C ILE A 299 -16.84 -15.28 11.73
N THR A 300 -15.52 -15.48 11.84
CA THR A 300 -14.52 -14.40 11.77
C THR A 300 -14.62 -13.65 10.43
N LEU A 301 -14.69 -14.40 9.32
CA LEU A 301 -14.84 -13.84 7.98
C LEU A 301 -16.19 -13.12 7.80
N PHE A 302 -17.26 -13.67 8.38
CA PHE A 302 -18.58 -13.04 8.35
C PHE A 302 -18.59 -11.70 9.09
N ILE A 303 -17.98 -11.63 10.28
CA ILE A 303 -17.83 -10.37 11.04
C ILE A 303 -17.01 -9.34 10.26
N LEU A 304 -15.93 -9.77 9.60
CA LEU A 304 -15.13 -8.90 8.73
C LEU A 304 -15.99 -8.32 7.59
N ILE A 305 -16.77 -9.15 6.90
CA ILE A 305 -17.61 -8.71 5.79
C ILE A 305 -18.69 -7.72 6.27
N ILE A 306 -19.36 -8.01 7.38
CA ILE A 306 -20.37 -7.11 7.96
C ILE A 306 -19.74 -5.77 8.33
N SER A 307 -18.64 -5.77 9.08
CA SER A 307 -17.97 -4.54 9.50
C SER A 307 -17.45 -3.73 8.31
N MET A 308 -16.95 -4.39 7.28
CA MET A 308 -16.54 -3.75 6.03
C MET A 308 -17.74 -3.12 5.31
N ALA A 309 -18.85 -3.85 5.15
CA ALA A 309 -20.05 -3.32 4.51
C ALA A 309 -20.63 -2.12 5.28
N ALA A 310 -20.72 -2.23 6.61
CA ALA A 310 -21.15 -1.12 7.46
C ALA A 310 -20.23 0.10 7.31
N SER A 311 -18.91 -0.10 7.28
CA SER A 311 -17.94 0.97 7.09
C SER A 311 -18.08 1.65 5.73
N LEU A 312 -18.33 0.90 4.66
CA LEU A 312 -18.57 1.45 3.32
C LEU A 312 -19.86 2.26 3.26
N ILE A 313 -20.92 1.82 3.95
CA ILE A 313 -22.19 2.57 4.07
C ILE A 313 -21.96 3.88 4.82
N CYS A 314 -21.27 3.83 5.97
CA CYS A 314 -20.92 5.03 6.74
C CYS A 314 -20.06 5.99 5.90
N PHE A 315 -19.08 5.48 5.17
CA PHE A 315 -18.22 6.30 4.31
C PHE A 315 -19.02 6.97 3.19
N LYS A 316 -19.98 6.25 2.58
CA LYS A 316 -20.87 6.83 1.58
C LYS A 316 -21.73 7.97 2.15
N ALA A 317 -22.13 7.89 3.42
CA ALA A 317 -22.81 8.99 4.09
C ALA A 317 -21.87 10.20 4.31
N VAL A 318 -20.58 9.95 4.60
CA VAL A 318 -19.56 11.01 4.67
C VAL A 318 -19.36 11.65 3.29
N GLU A 319 -19.18 10.87 2.22
CA GLU A 319 -19.05 11.38 0.85
C GLU A 319 -20.20 12.31 0.48
N LYS A 320 -21.45 11.90 0.74
CA LYS A 320 -22.64 12.73 0.47
C LYS A 320 -22.66 14.08 1.18
N ARG A 321 -22.01 14.19 2.34
CA ARG A 321 -21.91 15.47 3.06
C ARG A 321 -20.93 16.43 2.38
N TYR A 322 -19.95 15.89 1.68
CA TYR A 322 -18.87 16.66 1.06
C TYR A 322 -19.08 16.89 -0.43
N LEU A 323 -19.88 16.07 -1.12
CA LEU A 323 -20.19 16.29 -2.53
C LEU A 323 -21.26 17.38 -2.68
N ALA A 324 -20.96 18.40 -3.49
CA ALA A 324 -21.90 19.46 -3.85
C ALA A 324 -22.69 19.16 -5.14
N PHE A 325 -22.58 17.94 -5.67
CA PHE A 325 -23.24 17.48 -6.90
C PHE A 325 -23.71 16.02 -6.77
N ASP A 326 -24.61 15.59 -7.66
CA ASP A 326 -24.99 14.17 -7.73
C ASP A 326 -23.94 13.39 -8.54
N PRO A 327 -23.17 12.47 -7.92
CA PRO A 327 -22.17 11.68 -8.62
C PRO A 327 -22.77 10.73 -9.67
N LYS A 328 -24.10 10.53 -9.70
CA LYS A 328 -24.78 9.70 -10.71
C LYS A 328 -25.00 10.39 -12.06
N ASP A 329 -24.99 11.72 -12.08
CA ASP A 329 -25.19 12.53 -13.30
C ASP A 329 -23.87 12.83 -14.03
N THR A 330 -22.79 12.17 -13.63
CA THR A 330 -21.45 12.38 -14.18
C THR A 330 -21.28 11.60 -15.49
N ALA A 331 -21.40 12.30 -16.62
CA ALA A 331 -21.09 11.74 -17.92
C ALA A 331 -19.56 11.73 -18.11
N PHE A 332 -18.99 10.58 -18.51
CA PHE A 332 -17.75 10.62 -19.28
C PHE A 332 -18.05 11.42 -20.56
N PRO A 333 -17.32 12.49 -20.89
CA PRO A 333 -17.45 13.07 -22.22
C PRO A 333 -17.18 11.97 -23.24
N ALA A 334 -18.09 11.80 -24.21
CA ALA A 334 -18.13 10.68 -25.14
C ALA A 334 -16.96 10.62 -26.15
N VAL A 335 -15.89 11.39 -25.93
CA VAL A 335 -14.78 11.55 -26.87
C VAL A 335 -13.47 11.75 -26.12
N HIS A 336 -12.63 10.71 -26.16
CA HIS A 336 -11.18 10.80 -26.15
C HIS A 336 -10.67 10.44 -27.54
#